data_AF-A0A6B3FL73-F1
#
_entry.id   AF-A0A6B3FL73-F1
#
_cell.length_a   1.000
_cell.length_b   1.000
_cell.length_c   1.000
_cell.angle_alpha   90.00
_cell.angle_beta   90.00
_cell.angle_gamma   90.00
#
_symmetry.space_group_name_H-M   'P 1'
#
loop_
_entity.id
_entity.type
_entity.pdbx_description
1 polymer ?
#
loop_
_entity_poly.entity_id
_entity_poly.type
_entity_poly.pdbx_seq_one_letter_code
_entity_poly.pdbx_strand_id
1 'polypeptide(L)'
;AALGTGALTLPTASAAPRGAGAPTLALKDGTLDWGVKESFRKYLLSPIANGEITPGDGATQASGNGPFTFTGGTGTYDTGTHGTHTAFRGSVRFEGHEGVLDIKLSDLQVTTTTTGGGISADVTTVADGKATTDQDVVIADLSLDGIRPGTGAGGAMVFKDIPATLTADGAKAFQGFYQAGAALDAATLTVTADSSKPSEEPTTDPTDEPSGEPTDEP
;
A
#
# COMPACT_ATOMS: atom_id res chain seq x y z
N ALA A 1 2.97 -74.74 -14.76
CA ALA A 1 2.98 -73.35 -15.26
C ALA A 1 1.58 -72.80 -14.97
N ALA A 2 1.38 -72.04 -13.89
CA ALA A 2 1.62 -70.58 -13.74
C ALA A 2 0.66 -69.81 -14.67
N LEU A 3 -0.17 -68.82 -14.30
CA LEU A 3 -0.11 -67.64 -13.41
C LEU A 3 -1.60 -67.21 -13.17
N GLY A 4 -2.11 -66.57 -12.11
CA GLY A 4 -1.64 -65.44 -11.32
C GLY A 4 -2.67 -64.29 -11.41
N THR A 5 -3.67 -64.24 -10.52
CA THR A 5 -4.66 -63.14 -10.41
C THR A 5 -4.11 -62.01 -9.56
N GLY A 6 -3.80 -60.86 -10.17
CA GLY A 6 -3.36 -59.65 -9.48
C GLY A 6 -4.53 -58.71 -9.18
N ALA A 7 -4.72 -58.36 -7.91
CA ALA A 7 -5.58 -57.28 -7.48
C ALA A 7 -4.81 -55.95 -7.52
N LEU A 8 -5.36 -54.95 -8.22
CA LEU A 8 -4.83 -53.58 -8.28
C LEU A 8 -5.40 -52.78 -7.12
N THR A 9 -4.56 -52.44 -6.15
CA THR A 9 -4.85 -51.42 -5.14
C THR A 9 -4.42 -50.06 -5.66
N LEU A 10 -5.33 -49.08 -5.68
CA LEU A 10 -5.01 -47.70 -6.01
C LEU A 10 -4.48 -47.00 -4.75
N PRO A 11 -3.38 -46.23 -4.83
CA PRO A 11 -2.94 -45.41 -3.71
C PRO A 11 -3.89 -44.21 -3.57
N THR A 12 -4.48 -44.04 -2.40
CA THR A 12 -5.16 -42.80 -2.00
C THR A 12 -4.11 -41.70 -1.83
N ALA A 13 -4.09 -40.72 -2.74
CA ALA A 13 -3.28 -39.54 -2.60
C ALA A 13 -3.79 -38.71 -1.40
N SER A 14 -3.02 -38.68 -0.32
CA SER A 14 -3.27 -37.77 0.80
C SER A 14 -3.02 -36.35 0.32
N ALA A 15 -4.09 -35.56 0.16
CA ALA A 15 -4.00 -34.13 -0.05
C ALA A 15 -3.52 -33.49 1.25
N ALA A 16 -2.27 -33.03 1.28
CA ALA A 16 -1.77 -32.22 2.38
C ALA A 16 -2.65 -30.95 2.53
N PRO A 17 -3.00 -30.54 3.75
CA PRO A 17 -3.79 -29.33 3.96
C PRO A 17 -3.01 -28.13 3.40
N ARG A 18 -3.69 -27.32 2.60
CA ARG A 18 -3.15 -26.05 2.10
C ARG A 18 -2.97 -25.15 3.32
N GLY A 19 -1.71 -24.86 3.66
CA GLY A 19 -1.37 -24.12 4.89
C GLY A 19 -2.16 -22.82 5.01
N ALA A 20 -2.62 -22.54 6.24
CA ALA A 20 -3.18 -21.26 6.62
C ALA A 20 -2.23 -20.12 6.18
N GLY A 21 -2.79 -19.02 5.67
CA GLY A 21 -2.01 -17.83 5.29
C GLY A 21 -1.16 -17.31 6.45
N ALA A 22 -0.06 -16.64 6.14
CA ALA A 22 0.81 -16.06 7.16
C ALA A 22 0.02 -15.08 8.06
N PRO A 23 0.37 -14.97 9.36
CA PRO A 23 -0.33 -14.06 10.25
C PRO A 23 -0.12 -12.61 9.81
N THR A 24 -1.16 -11.79 9.99
CA THR A 24 -1.09 -10.34 9.80
C THR A 24 -0.99 -9.65 11.16
N LEU A 25 -0.33 -8.49 11.20
CA LEU A 25 -0.26 -7.63 12.37
C LEU A 25 -1.00 -6.33 12.05
N ALA A 26 -1.78 -5.81 12.99
CA ALA A 26 -2.33 -4.47 12.86
C ALA A 26 -1.20 -3.42 12.95
N LEU A 27 -1.30 -2.36 12.16
CA LEU A 27 -0.39 -1.22 12.15
C LEU A 27 -1.09 0.02 12.69
N LYS A 28 -0.35 0.84 13.44
CA LYS A 28 -0.78 2.12 13.98
C LYS A 28 0.32 3.17 13.90
N ASP A 29 -0.08 4.42 14.14
CA ASP A 29 0.80 5.59 14.25
C ASP A 29 1.72 5.76 13.03
N GLY A 30 1.26 5.36 11.86
CA GLY A 30 2.05 5.42 10.64
C GLY A 30 2.24 6.85 10.13
N THR A 31 3.38 7.10 9.49
CA THR A 31 3.62 8.32 8.71
C THR A 31 4.12 8.00 7.30
N LEU A 32 3.73 8.84 6.34
CA LEU A 32 4.27 8.86 4.99
C LEU A 32 4.90 10.23 4.75
N ASP A 33 6.21 10.26 4.56
CA ASP A 33 6.93 11.44 4.09
C ASP A 33 7.14 11.33 2.58
N TRP A 34 6.51 12.21 1.82
CA TRP A 34 6.59 12.18 0.37
C TRP A 34 6.33 13.56 -0.24
N GLY A 35 7.16 13.95 -1.20
CA GLY A 35 7.07 15.26 -1.84
C GLY A 35 6.25 15.28 -3.13
N VAL A 36 5.76 14.13 -3.61
CA VAL A 36 5.27 13.94 -4.98
C VAL A 36 6.40 14.16 -5.99
N LYS A 37 6.78 15.40 -6.28
CA LYS A 37 7.89 15.75 -7.17
C LYS A 37 8.42 17.16 -6.88
N GLU A 38 9.69 17.27 -6.52
CA GLU A 38 10.30 18.56 -6.13
C GLU A 38 10.21 19.61 -7.24
N SER A 39 10.49 19.23 -8.48
CA SER A 39 10.41 20.15 -9.62
C SER A 39 8.99 20.66 -9.88
N PHE A 40 7.97 19.84 -9.60
CA PHE A 40 6.57 20.24 -9.71
C PHE A 40 6.21 21.25 -8.62
N ARG A 41 6.58 20.96 -7.36
CA ARG A 41 6.36 21.91 -6.27
C ARG A 41 7.06 23.25 -6.50
N LYS A 42 8.29 23.23 -7.02
CA LYS A 42 9.04 24.44 -7.40
C LYS A 42 8.37 25.20 -8.53
N TYR A 43 7.83 24.49 -9.52
CA TYR A 43 7.11 25.09 -10.65
C TYR A 43 5.85 25.83 -10.19
N LEU A 44 5.03 25.21 -9.33
CA LEU A 44 3.80 25.84 -8.83
C LEU A 44 4.07 27.19 -8.16
N LEU A 45 5.12 27.27 -7.33
CA LEU A 45 5.47 28.51 -6.62
C LEU A 45 6.26 29.52 -7.48
N SER A 46 6.48 29.23 -8.77
CA SER A 46 7.17 30.15 -9.68
C SER A 46 6.24 31.23 -10.23
N PRO A 47 6.76 32.37 -10.70
CA PRO A 47 5.97 33.40 -11.39
C PRO A 47 5.31 32.94 -12.69
N ILE A 48 5.63 31.73 -13.18
CA ILE A 48 5.02 31.15 -14.38
C ILE A 48 3.67 30.54 -14.02
N ALA A 49 3.64 29.70 -12.98
CA ALA A 49 2.41 29.04 -12.56
C ALA A 49 1.58 29.91 -11.62
N ASN A 50 2.20 30.83 -10.86
CA ASN A 50 1.54 31.67 -9.86
C ASN A 50 0.59 30.87 -8.97
N GLY A 51 1.07 29.71 -8.51
CA GLY A 51 0.29 28.70 -7.85
C GLY A 51 0.43 28.69 -6.33
N GLU A 52 -0.28 27.75 -5.73
CA GLU A 52 -0.33 27.52 -4.28
C GLU A 52 -0.29 26.01 -3.99
N ILE A 53 0.27 25.67 -2.84
CA ILE A 53 0.32 24.30 -2.32
C ILE A 53 -0.27 24.33 -0.92
N THR A 54 -1.38 23.63 -0.73
CA THR A 54 -2.17 23.69 0.49
C THR A 54 -2.28 22.29 1.10
N PRO A 55 -1.44 21.93 2.07
CA PRO A 55 -1.65 20.72 2.87
C PRO A 55 -2.89 20.91 3.76
N GLY A 56 -3.65 19.84 3.93
CA GLY A 56 -4.90 19.82 4.69
C GLY A 56 -5.12 18.50 5.41
N ASP A 57 -6.23 18.42 6.16
CA ASP A 57 -6.73 17.18 6.77
C ASP A 57 -5.72 16.44 7.67
N GLY A 58 -4.74 17.15 8.24
CA GLY A 58 -3.68 16.62 9.10
C GLY A 58 -2.33 16.39 8.42
N ALA A 59 -2.22 16.60 7.11
CA ALA A 59 -0.93 16.68 6.43
C ALA A 59 -0.21 17.99 6.81
N THR A 60 1.11 17.95 6.86
CA THR A 60 1.96 19.14 7.02
C THR A 60 3.01 19.17 5.92
N GLN A 61 3.55 20.35 5.63
CA GLN A 61 4.66 20.49 4.68
C GLN A 61 5.93 20.95 5.40
N ALA A 62 7.05 20.29 5.09
CA ALA A 62 8.35 20.70 5.57
C ALA A 62 8.73 22.09 5.03
N SER A 63 9.54 22.82 5.80
CA SER A 63 9.98 24.17 5.44
C SER A 63 10.73 24.20 4.10
N GLY A 64 10.74 25.36 3.44
CA GLY A 64 11.45 25.54 2.17
C GLY A 64 10.84 24.77 1.00
N ASN A 65 9.51 24.59 0.98
CA ASN A 65 8.80 23.80 -0.04
C ASN A 65 9.23 22.31 -0.04
N GLY A 66 9.49 21.78 1.15
CA GLY A 66 9.93 20.40 1.36
C GLY A 66 8.80 19.38 1.15
N PRO A 67 9.08 18.10 1.42
CA PRO A 67 8.10 17.02 1.37
C PRO A 67 6.92 17.24 2.31
N PHE A 68 5.83 16.53 2.05
CA PHE A 68 4.67 16.47 2.93
C PHE A 68 4.82 15.30 3.91
N THR A 69 4.32 15.48 5.13
CA THR A 69 4.17 14.41 6.11
C THR A 69 2.68 14.15 6.30
N PHE A 70 2.22 12.97 5.88
CA PHE A 70 0.88 12.44 6.14
C PHE A 70 0.95 11.56 7.39
N THR A 71 -0.05 11.66 8.27
CA THR A 71 0.01 11.07 9.62
C THR A 71 -1.21 10.20 9.92
N GLY A 72 -1.22 9.57 11.10
CA GLY A 72 -2.34 8.74 11.55
C GLY A 72 -2.51 7.47 10.71
N GLY A 73 -1.41 6.97 10.15
CA GLY A 73 -1.37 5.77 9.32
C GLY A 73 -1.85 4.55 10.10
N THR A 74 -2.81 3.81 9.54
CA THR A 74 -3.31 2.56 10.09
C THR A 74 -3.45 1.52 8.99
N GLY A 75 -3.31 0.24 9.34
CA GLY A 75 -3.51 -0.83 8.38
C GLY A 75 -2.93 -2.15 8.87
N THR A 76 -2.30 -2.90 7.98
CA THR A 76 -1.81 -4.26 8.27
C THR A 76 -0.40 -4.50 7.76
N TYR A 77 0.30 -5.41 8.43
CA TYR A 77 1.59 -5.96 8.01
C TYR A 77 1.46 -7.48 7.89
N ASP A 78 1.75 -8.02 6.71
CA ASP A 78 1.76 -9.46 6.46
C ASP A 78 3.14 -10.03 6.77
N THR A 79 3.22 -10.96 7.72
CA THR A 79 4.50 -11.50 8.20
C THR A 79 5.17 -12.48 7.25
N GLY A 80 4.44 -13.02 6.25
CA GLY A 80 4.98 -13.96 5.27
C GLY A 80 5.57 -13.26 4.05
N THR A 81 4.90 -12.22 3.57
CA THR A 81 5.34 -11.40 2.43
C THR A 81 6.19 -10.19 2.85
N HIS A 82 6.18 -9.87 4.14
CA HIS A 82 6.74 -8.64 4.70
C HIS A 82 6.15 -7.36 4.10
N GLY A 83 4.93 -7.46 3.55
CA GLY A 83 4.22 -6.35 2.94
C GLY A 83 3.39 -5.56 3.95
N THR A 84 3.19 -4.27 3.66
CA THR A 84 2.28 -3.39 4.40
C THR A 84 1.12 -2.99 3.50
N HIS A 85 -0.04 -2.76 4.09
CA HIS A 85 -1.09 -1.94 3.50
C HIS A 85 -1.47 -0.89 4.55
N THR A 86 -1.29 0.40 4.26
CA THR A 86 -1.47 1.47 5.25
C THR A 86 -2.16 2.66 4.63
N ALA A 87 -3.27 3.09 5.22
CA ALA A 87 -4.02 4.29 4.84
C ALA A 87 -3.69 5.44 5.79
N PHE A 88 -3.54 6.64 5.26
CA PHE A 88 -3.10 7.84 5.99
C PHE A 88 -4.18 8.92 6.00
N ARG A 89 -4.19 9.71 7.06
CA ARG A 89 -4.90 10.99 7.07
C ARG A 89 -4.09 12.04 6.34
N GLY A 90 -4.78 13.05 5.84
CA GLY A 90 -4.18 14.21 5.22
C GLY A 90 -4.55 14.34 3.76
N SER A 91 -4.34 15.55 3.26
CA SER A 91 -4.50 15.87 1.85
C SER A 91 -3.52 16.95 1.45
N VAL A 92 -3.31 17.09 0.15
CA VAL A 92 -2.58 18.23 -0.40
C VAL A 92 -3.28 18.67 -1.67
N ARG A 93 -3.55 19.98 -1.77
CA ARG A 93 -4.10 20.61 -2.97
C ARG A 93 -3.02 21.44 -3.66
N PHE A 94 -2.96 21.30 -4.96
CA PHE A 94 -2.05 21.99 -5.86
C PHE A 94 -2.88 22.88 -6.77
N GLU A 95 -2.64 24.19 -6.73
CA GLU A 95 -3.32 25.16 -7.56
C GLU A 95 -2.30 25.94 -8.41
N GLY A 96 -2.67 26.33 -9.63
CA GLY A 96 -1.83 27.12 -10.52
C GLY A 96 -2.57 27.59 -11.76
N HIS A 97 -1.94 28.51 -12.50
CA HIS A 97 -2.47 29.11 -13.74
C HIS A 97 -3.88 29.67 -13.55
N GLU A 98 -4.09 30.46 -12.51
CA GLU A 98 -5.38 31.10 -12.22
C GLU A 98 -6.55 30.08 -12.09
N GLY A 99 -6.25 28.89 -11.56
CA GLY A 99 -7.23 27.82 -11.31
C GLY A 99 -7.37 26.80 -12.45
N VAL A 100 -6.61 26.94 -13.53
CA VAL A 100 -6.57 25.92 -14.61
C VAL A 100 -5.93 24.62 -14.12
N LEU A 101 -4.91 24.70 -13.26
CA LEU A 101 -4.40 23.56 -12.53
C LEU A 101 -5.01 23.60 -11.14
N ASP A 102 -5.82 22.58 -10.82
CA ASP A 102 -6.38 22.36 -9.49
C ASP A 102 -6.52 20.85 -9.26
N ILE A 103 -5.59 20.30 -8.47
CA ILE A 103 -5.50 18.89 -8.18
C ILE A 103 -5.38 18.72 -6.66
N LYS A 104 -6.29 17.98 -6.05
CA LYS A 104 -6.21 17.55 -4.65
C LYS A 104 -5.94 16.05 -4.59
N LEU A 105 -4.91 15.68 -3.83
CA LEU A 105 -4.66 14.30 -3.40
C LEU A 105 -5.19 14.11 -1.98
N SER A 106 -5.96 13.07 -1.75
CA SER A 106 -6.47 12.67 -0.44
C SER A 106 -6.51 11.14 -0.32
N ASP A 107 -6.82 10.64 0.88
CA ASP A 107 -6.88 9.19 1.17
C ASP A 107 -5.64 8.45 0.66
N LEU A 108 -4.45 8.93 1.03
CA LEU A 108 -3.22 8.31 0.58
C LEU A 108 -3.11 6.92 1.22
N GLN A 109 -2.78 5.93 0.39
CA GLN A 109 -2.51 4.58 0.84
C GLN A 109 -1.16 4.11 0.29
N VAL A 110 -0.43 3.37 1.10
CA VAL A 110 0.84 2.74 0.71
C VAL A 110 0.69 1.24 0.83
N THR A 111 0.88 0.55 -0.29
CA THR A 111 0.99 -0.91 -0.33
C THR A 111 2.42 -1.30 -0.64
N THR A 112 2.99 -2.21 0.14
CA THR A 112 4.34 -2.74 -0.10
C THR A 112 4.34 -4.26 -0.11
N THR A 113 5.37 -4.80 -0.76
CA THR A 113 5.76 -6.21 -0.78
C THR A 113 7.26 -6.27 -0.50
N THR A 114 7.86 -7.46 -0.57
CA THR A 114 9.31 -7.61 -0.34
C THR A 114 10.18 -6.77 -1.29
N THR A 115 9.75 -6.57 -2.54
CA THR A 115 10.58 -5.93 -3.59
C THR A 115 9.92 -4.73 -4.25
N GLY A 116 8.62 -4.53 -4.09
CA GLY A 116 7.92 -3.41 -4.73
C GLY A 116 6.67 -2.98 -3.98
N GLY A 117 5.96 -2.02 -4.53
CA GLY A 117 4.75 -1.47 -3.92
C GLY A 117 4.19 -0.32 -4.73
N GLY A 118 3.28 0.44 -4.12
CA GLY A 118 2.74 1.64 -4.72
C GLY A 118 2.14 2.60 -3.71
N ILE A 119 2.01 3.85 -4.14
CA ILE A 119 1.25 4.89 -3.45
C ILE A 119 0.00 5.16 -4.28
N SER A 120 -1.17 4.93 -3.70
CA SER A 120 -2.45 5.34 -4.27
C SER A 120 -3.03 6.53 -3.51
N ALA A 121 -3.93 7.25 -4.18
CA ALA A 121 -4.66 8.36 -3.60
C ALA A 121 -5.98 8.56 -4.36
N ASP A 122 -6.94 9.15 -3.68
CA ASP A 122 -8.04 9.83 -4.34
C ASP A 122 -7.52 11.10 -5.01
N VAL A 123 -7.82 11.25 -6.30
CA VAL A 123 -7.44 12.41 -7.10
C VAL A 123 -8.68 13.20 -7.44
N THR A 124 -8.84 14.35 -6.80
CA THR A 124 -9.85 15.32 -7.19
C THR A 124 -9.25 16.35 -8.11
N THR A 125 -9.85 16.55 -9.28
CA THR A 125 -9.52 17.62 -10.22
C THR A 125 -10.68 18.59 -10.31
N VAL A 126 -10.38 19.88 -10.46
CA VAL A 126 -11.40 20.90 -10.74
C VAL A 126 -11.15 21.47 -12.13
N ALA A 127 -12.16 21.37 -12.99
CA ALA A 127 -12.16 21.96 -14.32
C ALA A 127 -13.49 22.68 -14.55
N ASP A 128 -13.44 23.91 -15.08
CA ASP A 128 -14.63 24.74 -15.33
C ASP A 128 -15.56 24.88 -14.10
N GLY A 129 -14.97 24.95 -12.90
CA GLY A 129 -15.68 25.07 -11.62
C GLY A 129 -16.37 23.78 -11.15
N LYS A 130 -16.16 22.65 -11.82
CA LYS A 130 -16.70 21.35 -11.44
C LYS A 130 -15.59 20.45 -10.91
N ALA A 131 -15.81 19.91 -9.71
CA ALA A 131 -14.94 18.89 -9.14
C ALA A 131 -15.31 17.49 -9.65
N THR A 132 -14.30 16.70 -9.99
CA THR A 132 -14.40 15.26 -10.30
C THR A 132 -13.33 14.51 -9.53
N THR A 133 -13.70 13.37 -8.93
CA THR A 133 -12.80 12.56 -8.13
C THR A 133 -12.67 11.16 -8.72
N ASP A 134 -11.43 10.78 -9.01
CA ASP A 134 -11.04 9.41 -9.30
C ASP A 134 -10.55 8.76 -8.01
N GLN A 135 -11.07 7.57 -7.69
CA GLN A 135 -10.77 6.87 -6.44
C GLN A 135 -9.56 5.94 -6.60
N ASP A 136 -8.76 5.82 -5.54
CA ASP A 136 -7.68 4.84 -5.42
C ASP A 136 -6.71 4.80 -6.63
N VAL A 137 -6.43 5.96 -7.23
CA VAL A 137 -5.52 6.05 -8.37
C VAL A 137 -4.12 5.70 -7.89
N VAL A 138 -3.51 4.64 -8.43
CA VAL A 138 -2.11 4.31 -8.14
C VAL A 138 -1.23 5.36 -8.81
N ILE A 139 -0.72 6.31 -8.04
CA ILE A 139 0.06 7.45 -8.55
C ILE A 139 1.51 7.05 -8.81
N ALA A 140 2.09 6.26 -7.90
CA ALA A 140 3.50 5.91 -7.94
C ALA A 140 3.71 4.41 -7.74
N ASP A 141 4.59 3.83 -8.55
CA ASP A 141 5.23 2.54 -8.26
C ASP A 141 6.40 2.77 -7.31
N LEU A 142 6.56 1.89 -6.33
CA LEU A 142 7.65 1.89 -5.36
C LEU A 142 8.59 0.72 -5.61
N SER A 143 9.90 0.97 -5.57
CA SER A 143 10.93 -0.07 -5.65
C SER A 143 11.52 -0.31 -4.27
N LEU A 144 11.26 -1.48 -3.69
CA LEU A 144 11.80 -1.88 -2.38
C LEU A 144 13.00 -2.82 -2.49
N ASP A 145 13.53 -3.05 -3.69
CA ASP A 145 14.76 -3.82 -3.90
C ASP A 145 15.92 -3.26 -3.06
N GLY A 146 16.43 -4.10 -2.15
CA GLY A 146 17.48 -3.72 -1.21
C GLY A 146 17.04 -2.80 -0.07
N ILE A 147 15.79 -2.34 -0.05
CA ILE A 147 15.22 -1.58 1.08
C ILE A 147 14.88 -2.56 2.20
N ARG A 148 15.33 -2.25 3.42
CA ARG A 148 15.00 -2.98 4.64
C ARG A 148 14.57 -1.97 5.70
N PRO A 149 13.56 -2.29 6.53
CA PRO A 149 13.14 -1.39 7.57
C PRO A 149 14.27 -1.20 8.59
N GLY A 150 14.61 0.04 8.87
CA GLY A 150 15.37 0.41 10.06
C GLY A 150 14.47 0.45 11.29
N THR A 151 15.07 0.75 12.44
CA THR A 151 14.36 0.94 13.71
C THR A 151 14.17 2.43 13.99
N GLY A 152 12.92 2.82 14.24
CA GLY A 152 12.51 4.15 14.67
C GLY A 152 12.11 4.22 16.14
N ALA A 153 11.67 5.40 16.57
CA ALA A 153 11.16 5.62 17.92
C ALA A 153 9.99 4.67 18.23
N GLY A 154 9.90 4.21 19.48
CA GLY A 154 8.82 3.31 19.92
C GLY A 154 8.81 1.94 19.23
N GLY A 155 9.89 1.54 18.56
CA GLY A 155 9.96 0.27 17.82
C GLY A 155 9.36 0.33 16.41
N ALA A 156 9.12 1.53 15.88
CA ALA A 156 8.61 1.70 14.52
C ALA A 156 9.56 1.09 13.47
N MET A 157 8.98 0.51 12.43
CA MET A 157 9.69 0.11 11.21
C MET A 157 9.77 1.30 10.26
N VAL A 158 10.97 1.66 9.84
CA VAL A 158 11.22 2.81 8.96
C VAL A 158 11.79 2.34 7.62
N PHE A 159 10.97 2.40 6.57
CA PHE A 159 11.37 2.15 5.19
C PHE A 159 11.73 3.48 4.55
N LYS A 160 13.02 3.80 4.57
CA LYS A 160 13.54 5.11 4.20
C LYS A 160 13.93 5.17 2.72
N ASP A 161 13.72 6.34 2.11
CA ASP A 161 14.19 6.72 0.77
C ASP A 161 13.81 5.70 -0.33
N ILE A 162 12.58 5.18 -0.28
CA ILE A 162 12.02 4.25 -1.26
C ILE A 162 11.90 4.96 -2.61
N PRO A 163 12.62 4.54 -3.66
CA PRO A 163 12.47 5.12 -4.99
C PRO A 163 11.04 4.99 -5.50
N ALA A 164 10.53 6.08 -6.08
CA ALA A 164 9.18 6.17 -6.62
C ALA A 164 9.21 6.61 -8.09
N THR A 165 8.38 5.97 -8.91
CA THR A 165 8.19 6.34 -10.33
C THR A 165 6.72 6.51 -10.65
N LEU A 166 6.41 7.51 -11.46
CA LEU A 166 5.03 7.83 -11.85
C LEU A 166 4.44 6.70 -12.70
N THR A 167 3.24 6.25 -12.35
CA THR A 167 2.53 5.25 -13.16
C THR A 167 1.87 5.89 -14.40
N ALA A 168 1.29 5.06 -15.26
CA ALA A 168 0.46 5.56 -16.37
C ALA A 168 -0.82 6.25 -15.89
N ASP A 169 -1.41 5.81 -14.78
CA ASP A 169 -2.62 6.43 -14.23
C ASP A 169 -2.31 7.71 -13.46
N GLY A 170 -1.18 7.73 -12.73
CA GLY A 170 -0.62 8.95 -12.17
C GLY A 170 -0.32 9.99 -13.25
N ALA A 171 0.27 9.58 -14.38
CA ALA A 171 0.50 10.49 -15.51
C ALA A 171 -0.80 11.14 -16.02
N LYS A 172 -1.91 10.39 -16.09
CA LYS A 172 -3.23 10.95 -16.46
C LYS A 172 -3.75 11.92 -15.40
N ALA A 173 -3.59 11.60 -14.11
CA ALA A 173 -3.97 12.46 -12.99
C ALA A 173 -3.27 13.83 -13.05
N PHE A 174 -2.00 13.86 -13.49
CA PHE A 174 -1.25 15.09 -13.78
C PHE A 174 -1.44 15.58 -15.23
N GLN A 175 -2.62 15.34 -15.83
CA GLN A 175 -3.03 15.80 -17.17
C GLN A 175 -2.05 15.48 -18.31
N GLY A 176 -1.20 14.44 -18.14
CA GLY A 176 -0.19 14.05 -19.13
C GLY A 176 1.06 14.93 -19.18
N PHE A 177 1.20 15.92 -18.28
CA PHE A 177 2.40 16.77 -18.24
C PHE A 177 3.69 15.98 -17.97
N TYR A 178 3.57 14.85 -17.27
CA TYR A 178 4.65 13.92 -17.01
C TYR A 178 4.33 12.57 -17.63
N GLN A 179 5.36 11.91 -18.15
CA GLN A 179 5.22 10.58 -18.73
C GLN A 179 5.32 9.51 -17.65
N ALA A 180 4.67 8.37 -17.86
CA ALA A 180 4.86 7.19 -17.03
C ALA A 180 6.35 6.81 -16.96
N GLY A 181 6.78 6.31 -15.80
CA GLY A 181 8.19 6.03 -15.49
C GLY A 181 9.00 7.27 -15.09
N ALA A 182 8.42 8.47 -15.11
CA ALA A 182 9.11 9.66 -14.61
C ALA A 182 9.46 9.51 -13.13
N ALA A 183 10.70 9.87 -12.77
CA ALA A 183 11.14 9.85 -11.38
C ALA A 183 10.34 10.86 -10.53
N LEU A 184 9.83 10.37 -9.41
CA LEU A 184 9.18 11.11 -8.36
C LEU A 184 10.12 11.28 -7.16
N ASP A 185 9.71 12.08 -6.18
CA ASP A 185 10.46 12.15 -4.93
C ASP A 185 10.39 10.79 -4.23
N ALA A 186 11.51 10.35 -3.65
CA ALA A 186 11.53 9.12 -2.85
C ALA A 186 10.60 9.25 -1.64
N ALA A 187 9.95 8.16 -1.27
CA ALA A 187 9.04 8.11 -0.14
C ALA A 187 9.72 7.51 1.09
N THR A 188 9.35 7.97 2.28
CA THR A 188 9.68 7.29 3.53
C THR A 188 8.40 6.86 4.23
N LEU A 189 8.28 5.56 4.49
CA LEU A 189 7.17 4.97 5.22
C LEU A 189 7.63 4.60 6.62
N THR A 190 6.94 5.08 7.64
CA THR A 190 7.14 4.66 9.04
C THR A 190 5.87 4.04 9.56
N VAL A 191 5.93 2.84 10.14
CA VAL A 191 4.76 2.14 10.70
C VAL A 191 5.13 1.40 11.99
N THR A 192 4.20 1.29 12.93
CA THR A 192 4.41 0.56 14.19
C THR A 192 3.40 -0.56 14.31
N ALA A 193 3.86 -1.77 14.66
CA ALA A 193 2.96 -2.88 14.94
C ALA A 193 2.15 -2.60 16.23
N ASP A 194 0.85 -2.82 16.16
CA ASP A 194 -0.03 -2.75 17.31
C ASP A 194 -0.05 -4.09 18.04
N SER A 195 0.83 -4.25 19.02
CA SER A 195 0.95 -5.47 19.83
C SER A 195 -0.25 -5.73 20.74
N SER A 196 -1.25 -4.85 20.79
CA SER A 196 -2.44 -5.01 21.64
C SER A 196 -3.61 -5.70 20.92
N LYS A 197 -3.56 -5.85 19.60
CA LYS A 197 -4.64 -6.43 18.81
C LYS A 197 -4.13 -7.63 17.99
N PRO A 198 -4.45 -8.88 18.38
CA PRO A 198 -4.28 -10.02 17.48
C PRO A 198 -5.11 -9.75 16.21
N SER A 199 -4.49 -9.87 15.04
CA SER A 199 -5.25 -9.89 13.78
C SER A 199 -6.02 -11.20 13.70
N GLU A 200 -7.21 -11.16 13.10
CA GLU A 200 -8.13 -12.31 13.04
C GLU A 200 -7.41 -13.56 12.51
N GLU A 201 -7.39 -14.62 13.31
CA GLU A 201 -6.93 -15.94 12.87
C GLU A 201 -7.85 -16.43 11.75
N PRO A 202 -7.33 -17.06 10.68
CA PRO A 202 -8.19 -17.73 9.72
C PRO A 202 -8.99 -18.81 10.46
N THR A 203 -10.31 -18.69 10.48
CA THR A 203 -11.22 -19.70 11.06
C THR A 203 -11.00 -21.04 10.37
N THR A 204 -10.23 -21.93 11.00
CA THR A 204 -10.28 -23.35 10.71
C THR A 204 -11.37 -23.93 11.59
N ASP A 205 -12.57 -24.08 11.02
CA ASP A 205 -13.62 -24.89 11.63
C ASP A 205 -13.51 -26.31 11.04
N PRO A 206 -12.92 -27.30 11.72
CA PRO A 206 -13.00 -28.69 11.28
C PRO A 206 -14.33 -29.29 11.79
N THR A 207 -15.39 -29.19 11.00
CA THR A 207 -16.51 -30.13 11.12
C THR A 207 -16.19 -31.33 10.24
N ASP A 208 -15.60 -32.36 10.85
CA ASP A 208 -15.75 -33.75 10.38
C ASP A 208 -15.56 -34.66 11.60
N GLU A 209 -16.68 -34.99 12.26
CA GLU A 209 -16.76 -36.12 13.18
C GLU A 209 -16.59 -37.43 12.42
N PRO A 210 -15.70 -38.34 12.81
CA PRO A 210 -15.76 -39.71 12.33
C PRO A 210 -16.77 -40.48 13.19
N SER A 211 -18.01 -40.62 12.72
CA SER A 211 -18.91 -41.67 13.22
C SER A 211 -18.64 -42.95 12.45
N GLY A 212 -17.85 -43.84 13.05
CA GLY A 212 -17.56 -45.18 12.54
C GLY A 212 -17.46 -46.13 13.73
N GLU A 213 -18.61 -46.63 14.14
CA GLU A 213 -18.79 -47.63 15.20
C GLU A 213 -18.12 -48.97 14.80
N PRO A 214 -17.29 -49.61 15.65
CA PRO A 214 -16.82 -50.96 15.38
C PRO A 214 -17.94 -51.96 15.73
N THR A 215 -18.44 -52.69 14.73
CA THR A 215 -19.28 -53.87 14.98
C THR A 215 -18.37 -55.09 15.17
N ASP A 216 -18.29 -55.57 16.41
CA ASP A 216 -17.72 -56.87 16.77
C ASP A 216 -18.79 -57.99 16.70
N GLU A 217 -18.32 -59.13 16.20
CA GLU A 217 -18.77 -60.54 16.41
C GLU A 217 -20.05 -61.12 15.77
N PRO A 218 -20.14 -62.47 15.60
CA PRO A 218 -19.11 -63.52 15.77
C PRO A 218 -18.81 -64.38 14.52
#